data_AF-A0A3A5AS23-F1
#
_entry.id   AF-A0A3A5AS23-F1
#
_cell.length_a   1.000
_cell.length_b   1.000
_cell.length_c   1.000
_cell.angle_alpha   90.00
_cell.angle_beta   90.00
_cell.angle_gamma   90.00
#
_symmetry.space_group_name_H-M   'P 1'
#
loop_
_entity.id
_entity.type
_entity.pdbx_description
1 polymer ?
#
loop_
_entity_poly.entity_id
_entity_poly.type
_entity_poly.pdbx_seq_one_letter_code
_entity_poly.pdbx_strand_id
1 'polypeptide(L)'
;MEEITLTVDSKNRISLTKLLPDAKISSVKAYKEDDRIILEPMVEIPARELWLYRNKTALKKVRKGLSQEGSVRRGSFATYAK
;
A
#
# COMPACT_ATOMS: atom_id res chain seq x y z
N MET A 1 -7.34 18.47 -11.04
CA MET A 1 -8.38 17.66 -10.38
C MET A 1 -9.08 16.94 -11.51
N GLU A 2 -9.00 15.63 -11.56
CA GLU A 2 -9.60 14.86 -12.65
C GLU A 2 -11.07 14.61 -12.28
N GLU A 3 -11.98 15.11 -13.11
CA GLU A 3 -13.42 14.98 -12.92
C GLU A 3 -13.94 13.91 -13.89
N ILE A 4 -14.56 12.86 -13.34
CA ILE A 4 -15.17 11.78 -14.11
C ILE A 4 -16.62 11.62 -13.66
N THR A 5 -17.53 11.63 -14.63
CA THR A 5 -18.94 11.30 -14.40
C THR A 5 -19.15 9.79 -14.48
N LEU A 6 -19.70 9.21 -13.42
CA LEU A 6 -20.09 7.80 -13.36
C LEU A 6 -21.61 7.67 -13.38
N THR A 7 -22.11 6.62 -14.03
CA THR A 7 -23.53 6.28 -14.02
C THR A 7 -23.83 5.25 -12.93
N VAL A 8 -25.00 5.40 -12.32
CA VAL A 8 -25.51 4.46 -11.32
C VAL A 8 -26.29 3.37 -12.04
N ASP A 9 -26.00 2.11 -11.73
CA ASP A 9 -26.73 0.97 -12.30
C ASP A 9 -28.07 0.72 -11.60
N SER A 10 -28.85 -0.24 -12.11
CA SER A 10 -30.17 -0.60 -11.56
C SER A 10 -30.14 -1.17 -10.14
N LYS A 11 -28.96 -1.46 -9.59
CA LYS A 11 -28.75 -1.95 -8.22
C LYS A 11 -28.11 -0.89 -7.33
N ASN A 12 -28.13 0.38 -7.73
CA ASN A 12 -27.52 1.51 -7.02
C ASN A 12 -26.00 1.39 -6.85
N ARG A 13 -25.29 0.78 -7.81
CA ARG A 13 -23.83 0.65 -7.79
C ARG A 13 -23.20 1.60 -8.80
N ILE A 14 -21.97 2.03 -8.52
CA ILE A 14 -21.11 2.75 -9.47
C ILE A 14 -19.87 1.90 -9.78
N SER A 15 -19.38 1.93 -11.01
CA SER A 15 -18.13 1.27 -11.38
C SER A 15 -16.94 2.18 -11.11
N LEU A 16 -16.06 1.75 -10.22
CA LEU A 16 -14.84 2.50 -9.87
C LEU A 16 -13.64 2.17 -10.78
N THR A 17 -13.81 1.34 -11.82
CA THR A 17 -12.71 0.90 -12.71
C THR A 17 -11.93 2.08 -13.31
N LYS A 18 -12.59 3.21 -13.56
CA LYS A 18 -11.94 4.42 -14.10
C LYS A 18 -11.32 5.33 -13.03
N LEU A 19 -11.67 5.14 -11.76
CA LEU A 19 -11.23 5.97 -10.63
C LEU A 19 -10.12 5.32 -9.81
N LEU A 20 -10.09 3.99 -9.75
CA LEU A 20 -9.09 3.28 -8.98
C LEU A 20 -7.75 3.29 -9.72
N PRO A 21 -6.62 3.55 -9.04
CA PRO A 21 -5.29 3.40 -9.61
C PRO A 21 -5.01 1.94 -9.97
N ASP A 22 -4.00 1.69 -10.81
CA ASP A 22 -3.53 0.35 -11.22
C ASP A 22 -3.00 -0.53 -10.05
N ALA A 23 -3.14 -0.08 -8.81
CA ALA A 23 -2.81 -0.84 -7.62
C ALA A 23 -3.88 -1.90 -7.32
N LYS A 24 -3.44 -3.05 -6.80
CA LYS A 24 -4.32 -4.15 -6.40
C LYS A 24 -5.10 -3.80 -5.12
N ILE A 25 -6.17 -3.03 -5.29
CA ILE A 25 -7.10 -2.63 -4.23
C ILE A 25 -7.98 -3.81 -3.86
N SER A 26 -8.06 -4.12 -2.57
CA SER A 26 -8.87 -5.24 -2.05
C SER A 26 -10.25 -4.78 -1.58
N SER A 27 -10.35 -3.55 -1.10
CA SER A 27 -11.59 -2.99 -0.55
C SER A 27 -11.57 -1.47 -0.60
N VAL A 28 -12.72 -0.84 -0.34
CA VAL A 28 -12.86 0.61 -0.29
C VAL A 28 -13.61 0.96 0.98
N LYS A 29 -13.10 1.88 1.79
CA LYS A 29 -13.89 2.49 2.86
C LYS A 29 -14.71 3.62 2.29
N ALA A 30 -15.99 3.67 2.66
CA ALA A 30 -16.90 4.71 2.24
C ALA A 30 -17.34 5.52 3.45
N TYR A 31 -17.29 6.84 3.32
CA TYR A 31 -17.79 7.79 4.30
C TYR A 31 -18.81 8.70 3.62
N LYS A 32 -19.82 9.11 4.38
CA LYS A 32 -20.74 10.17 3.96
C LYS A 32 -20.45 11.38 4.82
N GLU A 33 -20.07 12.48 4.18
CA GLU A 33 -19.85 13.77 4.81
C GLU A 33 -20.74 14.78 4.09
N ASP A 34 -21.77 15.26 4.79
CA ASP A 34 -22.85 16.07 4.23
C ASP A 34 -23.47 15.42 2.96
N ASP A 35 -23.38 16.11 1.82
CA ASP A 35 -23.85 15.67 0.51
C ASP A 35 -22.76 15.01 -0.34
N ARG A 36 -21.62 14.65 0.27
CA ARG A 36 -20.48 14.02 -0.40
C ARG A 36 -20.30 12.59 0.05
N ILE A 37 -19.93 11.74 -0.90
CA ILE A 37 -19.45 10.38 -0.62
C ILE A 37 -17.94 10.38 -0.84
N ILE A 38 -17.19 10.05 0.22
CA ILE A 38 -15.73 9.98 0.21
C ILE A 38 -15.34 8.50 0.19
N LEU A 39 -14.53 8.12 -0.79
CA LEU A 39 -14.06 6.75 -0.97
C LEU A 39 -12.55 6.69 -0.75
N GLU A 40 -12.12 5.85 0.18
CA GLU A 40 -10.70 5.58 0.45
C GLU A 40 -10.35 4.15 0.00
N PRO A 41 -9.57 3.99 -1.08
CA PRO A 41 -9.09 2.68 -1.51
C PRO A 41 -8.18 2.05 -0.45
N MET A 42 -8.37 0.76 -0.20
CA MET A 42 -7.65 -0.02 0.80
C MET A 42 -7.02 -1.27 0.17
N VAL A 43 -5.93 -1.71 0.78
CA VAL A 43 -5.24 -2.96 0.44
C VAL A 43 -5.28 -3.91 1.63
N GLU A 44 -5.47 -5.19 1.35
CA GLU A 44 -5.49 -6.24 2.34
C GLU A 44 -4.06 -6.52 2.80
N ILE A 45 -3.93 -6.72 4.12
CA ILE A 45 -2.66 -7.06 4.75
C ILE A 45 -2.81 -8.47 5.32
N PRO A 46 -1.90 -9.42 5.00
CA PRO A 46 -1.92 -10.75 5.60
C PRO A 46 -1.95 -10.69 7.13
N ALA A 47 -2.75 -11.55 7.78
CA ALA A 47 -2.91 -11.53 9.24
C ALA A 47 -1.58 -11.62 10.00
N ARG A 48 -0.63 -12.41 9.49
CA ARG A 48 0.74 -12.55 10.03
C ARG A 48 1.57 -11.27 9.98
N GLU A 49 1.23 -10.31 9.13
CA GLU A 49 1.94 -9.04 8.92
C GLU A 49 1.23 -7.87 9.62
N LEU A 50 -0.02 -8.03 10.04
CA LEU A 50 -0.82 -6.99 10.69
C LEU A 50 -0.11 -6.35 11.90
N TRP A 51 0.61 -7.15 12.68
CA TRP A 51 1.36 -6.66 13.86
C TRP A 51 2.40 -5.61 13.49
N LEU A 52 3.05 -5.74 12.32
CA LEU A 52 4.07 -4.82 11.86
C LEU A 52 3.46 -3.44 11.55
N TYR A 53 2.29 -3.42 10.93
CA TYR A 53 1.56 -2.19 10.64
C TYR A 53 1.00 -1.51 11.89
N ARG A 54 0.67 -2.28 12.94
CA ARG A 54 0.27 -1.74 14.25
C ARG A 54 1.46 -1.14 15.02
N ASN A 55 2.67 -1.67 14.82
CA ASN A 55 3.89 -1.17 15.48
C ASN A 55 4.66 -0.16 14.61
N LYS A 56 4.32 1.13 14.75
CA LYS A 56 4.96 2.23 13.99
C LYS A 56 6.48 2.25 14.10
N THR A 57 7.03 1.91 15.27
CA THR A 57 8.48 1.89 15.51
C THR A 57 9.16 0.77 14.71
N ALA A 58 8.59 -0.44 14.74
CA ALA A 58 9.10 -1.57 13.96
C ALA A 58 8.99 -1.28 12.45
N LEU A 59 7.84 -0.77 12.00
CA LEU A 59 7.63 -0.41 10.61
C LEU A 59 8.65 0.63 10.12
N LYS A 60 8.96 1.65 10.94
CA LYS A 60 9.99 2.66 10.61
C LYS A 60 11.38 2.04 10.46
N LYS A 61 11.75 1.09 11.33
CA LYS A 61 13.04 0.38 11.23
C LYS A 61 13.11 -0.49 9.97
N VAL A 62 12.05 -1.23 9.64
CA VAL A 62 11.99 -2.04 8.41
C VAL A 62 12.13 -1.15 7.18
N ARG A 63 11.37 -0.04 7.10
CA ARG A 63 11.49 0.93 5.99
C ARG A 63 12.90 1.52 5.88
N LYS A 64 13.53 1.85 7.01
CA LYS A 64 14.91 2.33 7.03
C LYS A 64 15.88 1.27 6.48
N GLY A 65 15.74 0.01 6.88
CA GLY A 65 16.57 -1.08 6.35
C GLY A 65 16.38 -1.27 4.85
N LEU A 66 15.14 -1.23 4.36
CA LEU A 66 14.85 -1.36 2.93
C LEU A 66 15.38 -0.20 2.08
N SER A 67 15.55 1.00 2.66
CA SER A 67 16.16 2.14 1.97
C SER A 67 17.69 2.11 1.93
N GLN A 68 18.33 1.22 2.69
CA GLN A 68 19.79 1.11 2.70
C GLN A 68 20.25 0.27 1.51
N GLU A 69 21.36 0.68 0.88
CA GLU A 69 22.01 -0.16 -0.13
C GLU A 69 22.51 -1.46 0.51
N GLY A 70 22.13 -2.58 -0.10
CA GLY A 70 22.57 -3.90 0.35
C GLY A 70 24.06 -4.04 0.16
N SER A 71 24.83 -3.95 1.25
CA SER A 71 26.25 -4.31 1.23
C SER A 71 26.41 -5.73 1.77
N VAL A 72 26.99 -6.61 0.96
CA VAL A 72 27.40 -7.95 1.40
C VAL A 72 28.88 -7.87 1.74
N ARG A 73 29.22 -7.99 3.02
CA ARG A 73 30.61 -8.12 3.44
C ARG A 73 31.08 -9.54 3.07
N ARG A 74 31.66 -9.70 1.89
CA ARG A 74 32.15 -11.00 1.35
C ARG A 74 33.39 -11.58 2.07
N GLY A 75 33.77 -11.01 3.21
CA GLY A 75 35.05 -11.29 3.86
C GLY A 75 36.24 -10.75 3.07
N SER A 76 37.44 -10.94 3.60
CA SER A 76 38.70 -10.66 2.90
C SER A 76 39.42 -11.97 2.68
N PHE A 77 39.81 -12.26 1.44
CA PHE A 77 40.69 -13.38 1.11
C PHE A 77 42.17 -12.98 1.13
N ALA A 78 42.51 -11.79 1.64
CA ALA A 78 43.89 -11.29 1.65
C ALA A 78 44.88 -12.25 2.35
N THR A 79 44.42 -13.00 3.35
CA THR A 79 45.23 -14.02 4.05
C THR A 79 45.56 -15.23 3.17
N TYR A 80 44.84 -15.44 2.07
CA TYR A 80 45.02 -16.56 1.14
C TYR A 80 45.65 -16.15 -0.20
N ALA A 81 45.89 -14.85 -0.42
CA ALA A 81 46.63 -14.37 -1.57
C ALA A 81 48.13 -14.55 -1.29
N LYS A 82 48.73 -15.52 -1.97
CA LYS A 82 50.15 -15.87 -1.89
C LYS A 82 50.95 -15.11 -2.94
#